data_AF-W7TQ53-F1
#
_entry.id   AF-W7TQ53-F1
#
_cell.length_a   1.000
_cell.length_b   1.000
_cell.length_c   1.000
_cell.angle_alpha   90.00
_cell.angle_beta   90.00
_cell.angle_gamma   90.00
#
_symmetry.space_group_name_H-M   'P 1'
#
loop_
_entity.id
_entity.type
_entity.pdbx_description
1 polymer ?
#
loop_
_entity_poly.entity_id
_entity_poly.type
_entity_poly.pdbx_seq_one_letter_code
_entity_poly.pdbx_strand_id
1 'polypeptide(L)'
;MPYWRSLSPAVPLVGQGLAYSAFAAVLWPSVPFTVPEDRVGVAYGLTTAIQNAGLALFPLMAAAIYKAAGSEYIPHVELLFVYLAVVGLAFGLWLNVLDSRGGGGGTCASFFLARLCVTAGIKRETLKDRLWHG
;
A
#
# COMPACT_ATOMS: atom_id res chain seq x y z
N MET A 1 35.93 -12.53 0.47
CA MET A 1 34.64 -13.18 0.79
C MET A 1 33.70 -12.10 1.31
N PRO A 2 32.60 -11.75 0.63
CA PRO A 2 31.95 -10.48 0.88
C PRO A 2 30.93 -10.54 2.03
N TYR A 3 30.98 -9.52 2.90
CA TYR A 3 30.29 -9.36 4.19
C TYR A 3 28.75 -9.21 4.12
N TRP A 4 28.14 -9.23 2.94
CA TRP A 4 26.69 -9.05 2.76
C TRP A 4 25.85 -10.24 3.21
N ARG A 5 26.46 -11.42 3.46
CA ARG A 5 25.76 -12.60 3.98
C ARG A 5 25.57 -12.61 5.50
N SER A 6 26.13 -11.64 6.20
CA SER A 6 26.08 -11.58 7.67
C SER A 6 24.80 -10.96 8.21
N LEU A 7 24.05 -10.23 7.37
CA LEU A 7 22.76 -9.69 7.75
C LEU A 7 21.71 -10.78 7.57
N SER A 8 21.05 -11.17 8.66
CA SER A 8 19.99 -12.17 8.58
C SER A 8 18.91 -11.64 7.62
N PRO A 9 18.50 -12.42 6.60
CA PRO A 9 17.41 -12.01 5.70
C PRO A 9 16.09 -11.78 6.44
N ALA A 10 16.01 -12.21 7.70
CA ALA A 10 14.92 -11.90 8.62
C ALA A 10 14.69 -10.39 8.79
N VAL A 11 15.75 -9.56 8.85
CA VAL A 11 15.61 -8.11 9.07
C VAL A 11 14.80 -7.42 7.96
N PRO A 12 15.17 -7.54 6.67
CA PRO A 12 14.38 -6.94 5.59
C PRO A 12 12.99 -7.60 5.44
N LEU A 13 12.86 -8.91 5.68
CA LEU A 13 11.55 -9.59 5.61
C LEU A 13 10.57 -9.07 6.67
N VAL A 14 11.04 -8.91 7.92
CA VAL A 14 10.22 -8.37 9.00
C VAL A 14 9.83 -6.92 8.71
N GLY A 15 10.78 -6.10 8.23
CA GLY A 15 10.51 -4.72 7.82
C GLY A 15 9.44 -4.63 6.72
N GLN A 16 9.54 -5.47 5.69
CA GLN A 16 8.56 -5.54 4.62
C GLN A 16 7.18 -5.99 5.13
N GLY A 17 7.13 -6.98 6.03
CA GLY A 17 5.87 -7.46 6.63
C GLY A 17 5.16 -6.39 7.46
N LEU A 18 5.91 -5.63 8.27
CA LEU A 18 5.37 -4.51 9.04
C LEU A 18 4.82 -3.41 8.13
N ALA A 19 5.57 -3.03 7.08
CA ALA A 19 5.14 -2.03 6.12
C ALA A 19 3.88 -2.47 5.36
N TYR A 20 3.82 -3.72 4.89
CA TYR A 20 2.65 -4.25 4.18
C TYR A 20 1.41 -4.32 5.07
N SER A 21 1.58 -4.68 6.34
CA SER A 21 0.47 -4.72 7.31
C SER A 21 -0.11 -3.33 7.54
N ALA A 22 0.74 -2.32 7.72
CA ALA A 22 0.31 -0.92 7.83
C ALA A 22 -0.42 -0.46 6.56
N PHE A 23 0.10 -0.80 5.39
CA PHE A 23 -0.52 -0.50 4.10
C PHE A 23 -1.92 -1.12 3.97
N ALA A 24 -2.06 -2.43 4.21
CA ALA A 24 -3.34 -3.14 4.13
C ALA A 24 -4.37 -2.57 5.11
N ALA A 25 -3.94 -2.24 6.33
CA ALA A 25 -4.79 -1.69 7.37
C ALA A 25 -5.28 -0.26 7.09
N VAL A 26 -4.67 0.49 6.16
CA VAL A 26 -5.14 1.82 5.74
C VAL A 26 -5.92 1.74 4.43
N LEU A 27 -5.49 0.89 3.49
CA LEU A 27 -6.05 0.83 2.13
C LEU A 27 -7.43 0.17 2.07
N TRP A 28 -7.59 -1.05 2.60
CA TRP A 28 -8.89 -1.73 2.58
C TRP A 28 -10.01 -0.95 3.26
N PRO A 29 -9.77 -0.24 4.37
CA PRO A 29 -10.78 0.60 4.98
C PRO A 29 -11.08 1.91 4.25
N SER A 30 -10.25 2.39 3.32
CA SER A 30 -10.50 3.66 2.61
C SER A 30 -11.56 3.51 1.50
N VAL A 31 -11.59 2.35 0.83
CA VAL A 31 -12.55 2.02 -0.24
C VAL A 31 -14.00 2.35 0.14
N PRO A 32 -14.57 1.86 1.26
CA PRO A 32 -15.96 2.13 1.62
C PRO A 32 -16.20 3.54 2.18
N PHE A 33 -15.16 4.35 2.41
CA PHE A 33 -15.32 5.77 2.76
C PHE A 33 -15.40 6.65 1.51
N THR A 34 -14.81 6.22 0.40
CA THR A 34 -14.80 6.97 -0.86
C THR A 34 -16.01 6.67 -1.74
N VAL A 35 -16.68 5.53 -1.57
CA VAL A 35 -17.83 5.13 -2.39
C VAL A 35 -19.16 5.08 -1.62
N PRO A 36 -20.30 5.29 -2.28
CA PRO A 36 -21.63 5.09 -1.71
C PRO A 36 -21.87 3.65 -1.21
N GLU A 37 -22.69 3.49 -0.16
CA GLU A 37 -22.94 2.21 0.52
C GLU A 37 -23.55 1.13 -0.39
N ASP A 38 -24.30 1.52 -1.41
CA ASP A 38 -24.90 0.62 -2.42
C ASP A 38 -23.87 0.01 -3.38
N ARG A 39 -22.65 0.56 -3.46
CA ARG A 39 -21.62 0.17 -4.44
C ARG A 39 -20.32 -0.32 -3.83
N VAL A 40 -20.26 -0.50 -2.51
CA VAL A 40 -19.06 -0.97 -1.80
C VAL A 40 -18.57 -2.33 -2.30
N GLY A 41 -19.48 -3.26 -2.61
CA GLY A 41 -19.12 -4.59 -3.13
C GLY A 41 -18.45 -4.52 -4.50
N VAL A 42 -18.95 -3.66 -5.39
CA VAL A 42 -18.35 -3.43 -6.72
C VAL A 42 -16.99 -2.75 -6.58
N ALA A 43 -16.84 -1.80 -5.66
CA ALA A 43 -15.58 -1.12 -5.41
C ALA A 43 -14.49 -2.07 -4.89
N TYR A 44 -14.83 -2.96 -3.94
CA TYR A 44 -13.91 -4.01 -3.49
C TYR A 44 -13.58 -5.02 -4.60
N GLY A 45 -14.57 -5.42 -5.39
CA GLY A 45 -14.37 -6.31 -6.54
C GLY A 45 -13.41 -5.73 -7.58
N LEU A 46 -13.62 -4.46 -7.96
CA LEU A 46 -12.75 -3.75 -8.91
C LEU A 46 -11.33 -3.57 -8.36
N THR A 47 -11.19 -3.16 -7.09
CA THR A 47 -9.88 -2.99 -6.43
C THR A 47 -9.10 -4.31 -6.40
N THR A 48 -9.78 -5.42 -6.14
CA THR A 48 -9.17 -6.75 -6.11
C THR A 48 -8.82 -7.25 -7.52
N ALA A 49 -9.68 -7.00 -8.51
CA ALA A 49 -9.40 -7.34 -9.90
C ALA A 49 -8.15 -6.63 -10.43
N ILE A 50 -7.98 -5.35 -10.11
CA ILE A 50 -6.77 -4.58 -10.46
C ILE A 50 -5.54 -5.15 -9.75
N GLN A 51 -5.64 -5.47 -8.45
CA GLN A 51 -4.54 -6.11 -7.71
C GLN A 51 -4.13 -7.46 -8.32
N ASN A 52 -5.09 -8.31 -8.66
CA ASN A 52 -4.84 -9.61 -9.30
C ASN A 52 -4.20 -9.45 -10.68
N ALA A 53 -4.63 -8.45 -11.46
CA ALA A 53 -4.00 -8.13 -12.74
C ALA A 53 -2.53 -7.72 -12.54
N GLY A 54 -2.24 -6.88 -11.54
CA GLY A 54 -0.87 -6.53 -11.17
C GLY A 54 -0.02 -7.75 -10.81
N LEU A 55 -0.53 -8.61 -9.93
CA LEU A 55 0.15 -9.85 -9.52
C LEU A 55 0.42 -10.81 -10.69
N ALA A 56 -0.40 -10.79 -11.74
CA ALA A 56 -0.16 -11.56 -12.96
C ALA A 56 0.84 -10.87 -13.90
N LEU A 57 0.75 -9.55 -14.05
CA LEU A 57 1.59 -8.76 -14.97
C LEU A 57 3.04 -8.67 -14.51
N PHE A 58 3.30 -8.38 -13.23
CA PHE A 58 4.67 -8.17 -12.73
C PHE A 58 5.60 -9.37 -12.93
N PRO A 59 5.21 -10.62 -12.60
CA PRO A 59 6.04 -11.79 -12.85
C PRO A 59 6.28 -12.04 -14.35
N LEU A 60 5.26 -11.81 -15.19
CA LEU A 60 5.38 -11.97 -16.64
C LEU A 60 6.33 -10.93 -17.24
N MET A 61 6.27 -9.68 -16.79
CA MET A 61 7.19 -8.63 -17.20
C MET A 61 8.63 -8.95 -16.78
N ALA A 62 8.83 -9.39 -15.53
CA ALA A 62 10.15 -9.80 -15.06
C ALA A 62 10.72 -10.97 -15.87
N ALA A 63 9.88 -11.97 -16.19
CA ALA A 63 10.26 -13.10 -17.02
C ALA A 63 10.61 -12.70 -18.46
N ALA A 64 9.86 -11.77 -19.05
CA ALA A 64 10.14 -11.26 -20.40
C ALA A 64 11.47 -10.49 -20.46
N ILE A 65 11.75 -9.64 -19.46
CA ILE A 65 13.02 -8.90 -19.35
C ILE A 65 14.19 -9.87 -19.16
N TYR A 66 14.01 -10.89 -18.32
CA TYR A 66 15.03 -11.92 -18.11
C TYR A 66 15.34 -12.69 -19.41
N LYS A 67 14.32 -13.05 -20.20
CA LYS A 67 14.50 -13.76 -21.47
C LYS A 67 15.20 -12.90 -22.54
N ALA A 68 14.95 -11.59 -22.55
CA ALA A 68 15.60 -10.66 -23.47
C ALA A 68 17.08 -10.39 -23.12
N ALA A 69 17.45 -10.50 -21.83
CA ALA A 69 18.80 -10.22 -21.33
C ALA A 69 19.81 -11.37 -21.51
N GLY A 70 19.44 -12.48 -22.17
CA GLY A 70 20.42 -13.44 -22.69
C GLY A 70 21.28 -14.18 -21.65
N SER A 71 20.78 -14.38 -20.41
CA SER A 71 21.37 -15.15 -19.29
C SER A 71 22.04 -14.40 -18.13
N GLU A 72 22.01 -13.06 -18.09
CA GLU A 72 22.39 -12.29 -16.90
C GLU A 72 21.15 -11.76 -16.14
N TYR A 73 20.92 -12.26 -14.92
CA TYR A 73 19.81 -11.85 -14.04
C TYR A 73 19.99 -10.43 -13.47
N ILE A 74 21.26 -10.00 -13.36
CA ILE A 74 21.70 -8.75 -12.74
C ILE A 74 22.22 -7.88 -13.91
N PRO A 75 21.61 -6.74 -14.30
CA PRO A 75 20.90 -5.75 -13.48
C PRO A 75 19.47 -5.37 -13.95
N HIS A 76 18.91 -6.00 -14.99
CA HIS A 76 17.70 -5.51 -15.66
C HIS A 76 16.41 -5.69 -14.85
N VAL A 77 16.29 -6.79 -14.10
CA VAL A 77 15.09 -7.07 -13.28
C VAL A 77 15.10 -6.26 -11.99
N GLU A 78 16.26 -6.04 -11.39
CA GLU A 78 16.40 -5.18 -10.21
C GLU A 78 16.04 -3.72 -10.52
N LEU A 79 16.45 -3.21 -11.69
CA LEU A 79 16.08 -1.88 -12.17
C LEU A 79 14.56 -1.71 -12.35
N LEU A 80 13.84 -2.76 -12.74
CA LEU A 80 12.37 -2.72 -12.81
C LEU A 80 11.75 -2.45 -11.43
N PHE A 81 12.20 -3.17 -10.40
CA PHE A 81 11.70 -3.01 -9.04
C PHE A 81 12.08 -1.66 -8.43
N VAL A 82 13.31 -1.19 -8.69
CA VAL A 82 13.76 0.15 -8.25
C VAL A 82 12.94 1.24 -8.93
N TYR A 83 12.70 1.13 -10.25
CA TYR A 83 11.85 2.09 -10.97
C TYR A 83 10.44 2.14 -10.40
N LEU A 84 9.83 0.97 -10.16
CA LEU A 84 8.50 0.89 -9.56
C LEU A 84 8.45 1.49 -8.15
N ALA A 85 9.48 1.26 -7.34
CA ALA A 85 9.59 1.84 -6.00
C ALA A 85 9.72 3.36 -6.04
N VAL A 86 10.51 3.92 -6.96
CA VAL A 86 10.67 5.37 -7.13
C VAL A 86 9.36 6.02 -7.59
N VAL A 87 8.68 5.43 -8.58
CA VAL A 87 7.37 5.91 -9.05
C VAL A 87 6.34 5.85 -7.92
N GLY A 88 6.30 4.75 -7.16
CA GLY A 88 5.40 4.59 -6.01
C GLY A 88 5.67 5.62 -4.92
N LEU A 89 6.94 5.87 -4.59
CA LEU A 89 7.34 6.90 -3.63
C LEU A 89 6.92 8.29 -4.12
N ALA A 90 7.16 8.61 -5.40
CA ALA A 90 6.77 9.88 -5.98
C ALA A 90 5.24 10.10 -5.91
N PHE A 91 4.46 9.07 -6.23
CA PHE A 91 2.99 9.13 -6.14
C PHE A 91 2.52 9.28 -4.68
N GLY A 92 3.16 8.59 -3.74
CA GLY A 92 2.88 8.71 -2.31
C GLY A 92 3.18 10.11 -1.75
N LEU A 93 4.34 10.68 -2.13
CA LEU A 93 4.70 12.05 -1.75
C LEU A 93 3.72 13.07 -2.37
N TRP A 94 3.33 12.86 -3.63
CA TRP A 94 2.36 13.72 -4.29
C TRP A 94 1.02 13.74 -3.56
N LEU A 95 0.50 12.57 -3.18
CA LEU A 95 -0.74 12.46 -2.41
C LEU A 95 -0.60 13.13 -1.03
N ASN A 96 0.54 12.99 -0.36
CA ASN A 96 0.78 13.64 0.92
C ASN A 96 0.79 15.18 0.82
N VAL A 97 1.32 15.71 -0.28
CA VAL A 97 1.30 17.16 -0.57
C VAL A 97 -0.12 17.66 -0.88
N LEU A 98 -0.93 16.89 -1.61
CA LEU A 98 -2.33 17.24 -1.87
C LEU A 98 -3.15 17.24 -0.58
N ASP A 99 -2.95 16.24 0.27
CA ASP A 99 -3.62 16.13 1.58
C ASP A 99 -3.27 17.33 2.49
N SER A 100 -2.00 17.72 2.52
CA SER A 100 -1.53 18.89 3.30
C SER A 100 -2.09 20.23 2.82
N ARG A 101 -2.50 20.34 1.54
CA ARG A 101 -3.08 21.57 0.97
C ARG A 101 -4.60 21.65 1.17
N GLY A 102 -5.26 20.54 1.48
CA GLY A 102 -6.72 20.44 1.62
C GLY A 102 -7.28 20.88 2.97
N GLY A 103 -6.44 21.09 4.00
CA GLY A 103 -6.88 21.53 5.33
C GLY A 103 -7.60 20.44 6.13
N GLY A 104 -6.87 19.75 7.02
CA GLY A 104 -7.45 18.82 7.98
C GLY A 104 -6.42 17.84 8.51
N GLY A 105 -5.85 18.13 9.68
CA GLY A 105 -4.82 17.32 10.31
C GLY A 105 -5.26 15.88 10.56
N GLY A 106 -4.50 14.94 10.00
CA GLY A 106 -4.68 13.52 10.25
C GLY A 106 -3.75 12.71 9.35
N THR A 107 -2.45 12.72 9.66
CA THR A 107 -1.48 11.78 9.10
C THR A 107 -2.06 10.36 9.01
N CYS A 108 -1.65 9.55 8.03
CA CYS A 108 -2.02 8.13 7.88
C CYS A 108 -1.97 7.32 9.21
N ALA A 109 -1.11 7.73 10.17
CA ALA A 109 -1.04 7.17 11.52
C ALA A 109 -2.31 7.42 12.38
N SER A 110 -2.95 8.58 12.26
CA SER A 110 -4.20 8.90 12.97
C SER A 110 -5.38 8.08 12.44
N PHE A 111 -5.42 7.81 11.13
CA PHE A 111 -6.43 6.95 10.52
C PHE A 111 -6.27 5.48 10.95
N PHE A 112 -5.02 5.01 11.05
CA PHE A 112 -4.68 3.67 11.56
C PHE A 112 -5.05 3.51 13.05
N LEU A 113 -4.76 4.50 13.90
CA LEU A 113 -5.12 4.51 15.32
C LEU A 113 -6.65 4.62 15.54
N ALA A 114 -7.32 5.50 14.79
CA ALA A 114 -8.78 5.64 14.86
C ALA A 114 -9.49 4.34 14.47
N ARG A 115 -8.95 3.59 13.50
CA ARG A 115 -9.51 2.31 13.08
C ARG A 115 -9.13 1.14 14.00
N LEU A 116 -7.96 1.13 14.64
CA LEU A 116 -7.67 0.16 15.71
C LEU A 116 -8.69 0.26 16.85
N CYS A 117 -9.09 1.49 17.18
CA CYS A 117 -10.15 1.78 18.16
C CYS A 117 -11.56 1.34 17.67
N VAL A 118 -11.85 1.44 16.37
CA VAL A 118 -13.12 0.98 15.77
C VAL A 118 -13.18 -0.53 15.59
N THR A 119 -12.08 -1.19 15.23
CA THR A 119 -11.97 -2.66 15.16
C THR A 119 -12.08 -3.30 16.55
N ALA A 120 -11.81 -2.54 17.62
CA ALA A 120 -12.13 -2.92 19.00
C ALA A 120 -13.65 -2.85 19.33
N GLY A 121 -14.52 -2.68 18.34
CA GLY A 121 -15.97 -2.82 18.48
C GLY A 121 -16.76 -1.52 18.63
N ILE A 122 -16.15 -0.36 18.39
CA ILE A 122 -16.87 0.92 18.44
C ILE A 122 -17.57 1.18 17.10
N LYS A 123 -18.90 1.12 17.15
CA LYS A 123 -19.81 1.31 16.01
C LYS A 123 -19.54 2.65 15.30
N ARG A 124 -19.47 2.61 13.97
CA ARG A 124 -19.19 3.73 13.05
C ARG A 124 -20.10 4.97 13.25
N GLU A 125 -21.26 4.78 13.88
CA GLU A 125 -22.23 5.85 14.17
C GLU A 125 -21.77 6.78 15.32
N THR A 126 -21.09 6.25 16.34
CA THR A 126 -20.72 7.04 17.54
C THR A 126 -19.58 8.04 17.29
N LEU A 127 -18.74 7.83 16.27
CA LEU A 127 -17.63 8.73 15.97
C LEU A 127 -18.06 9.93 15.11
N LYS A 128 -19.06 9.75 14.24
CA LYS A 128 -19.54 10.79 13.32
C LYS A 128 -20.26 11.91 14.10
N ASP A 129 -20.98 11.54 15.16
CA ASP A 129 -21.67 12.47 16.06
C ASP A 129 -20.71 13.23 17.01
N ARG A 130 -19.57 12.63 17.39
CA ARG A 130 -18.60 13.27 18.30
C ARG A 130 -17.61 14.21 17.60
N LEU A 131 -17.43 14.11 16.28
CA LEU A 131 -16.47 14.92 15.52
C LEU A 131 -17.05 16.20 14.90
N TRP A 132 -18.39 16.30 14.76
CA TRP A 132 -19.06 17.47 14.18
C TRP A 132 -19.82 18.35 15.19
N HIS A 133 -19.79 18.01 16.48
CA HIS A 133 -20.44 18.76 17.56
C HIS A 133 -19.50 19.08 18.74
N GLY A 134 -18.19 19.12 18.51
CA GLY A 134 -17.18 19.56 19.48
C GLY A 134 -16.53 20.87 19.06
#